data_AF-W6LBJ5-F1
#
_entry.id   AF-W6LBJ5-F1
#
_cell.length_a   1.000
_cell.length_b   1.000
_cell.length_c   1.000
_cell.angle_alpha   90.00
_cell.angle_beta   90.00
_cell.angle_gamma   90.00
#
_symmetry.space_group_name_H-M   'P 1'
#
loop_
_entity.id
_entity.type
_entity.pdbx_description
1 polymer ?
#
loop_
_entity_poly.entity_id
_entity_poly.type
_entity_poly.pdbx_seq_one_letter_code
_entity_poly.pdbx_strand_id
1 'polypeptide(L)'
;MRVGQIVIPRCFDNGSLCCFIAASRMCVVEGDQTSNNIVWTADKHLVVPRTISDRASKLHKVHQEPFKLSRIAASYAMSSLSDRKGYSSPQEPPFVFIGTREEALRDFNMHLSMSHEALIGGALAWRADTTAARDAKSLEMPVFALDIADVLDIDRVSCSFSERLCRFLTPSAPPQGSFSESHPRNNEALARELHIPLDLLSSTLESQNVSMKGWWSSFSVPHPVHAVSQFILAQRWSLRECCVKLLGISNRAFNYACVECDKGISESVQSSNELRHGLPSDYWHPNTVYVAHLVGEEQTMFESCGLVPELQVISFFERLKTVEGEVRPVVITIASCKRLNCQPEK
;
A
#
# COMPACT_ATOMS: atom_id res chain seq x y z
N MET A 1 -11.74 15.89 -8.73
CA MET A 1 -10.97 14.68 -8.37
C MET A 1 -9.78 14.61 -9.28
N ARG A 2 -8.75 13.85 -8.90
CA ARG A 2 -7.62 13.54 -9.79
C ARG A 2 -7.38 12.04 -9.79
N VAL A 3 -6.82 11.53 -10.88
CA VAL A 3 -6.38 10.14 -10.98
C VAL A 3 -4.88 10.15 -11.22
N GLY A 4 -4.15 9.23 -10.60
CA GLY A 4 -2.72 9.05 -10.81
C GLY A 4 -2.40 7.60 -11.11
N GLN A 5 -1.53 7.37 -12.07
CA GLN A 5 -0.98 6.04 -12.34
C GLN A 5 0.22 5.82 -11.42
N ILE A 6 0.24 4.70 -10.70
CA ILE A 6 1.42 4.29 -9.94
C ILE A 6 2.39 3.59 -10.90
N VAL A 7 3.62 4.08 -10.95
CA VAL A 7 4.73 3.48 -11.67
C VAL A 7 5.31 2.36 -10.81
N ILE A 8 5.01 1.12 -11.19
CA ILE A 8 5.48 -0.05 -10.46
C ILE A 8 6.85 -0.47 -11.00
N PRO A 9 7.86 -0.69 -10.13
CA PRO A 9 9.19 -1.09 -10.58
C PRO A 9 9.16 -2.38 -11.40
N ARG A 10 9.99 -2.46 -12.43
CA ARG A 10 10.06 -3.64 -13.31
C ARG A 10 10.50 -4.91 -12.59
N CYS A 11 11.26 -4.79 -11.50
CA CYS A 11 11.64 -5.93 -10.65
C CYS A 11 10.44 -6.51 -9.88
N PHE A 12 9.36 -5.75 -9.72
CA PHE A 12 8.12 -6.19 -9.07
C PHE A 12 7.11 -6.77 -10.07
N ASP A 13 7.04 -6.21 -11.28
CA ASP A 13 6.21 -6.72 -12.36
C ASP A 13 6.79 -6.41 -13.76
N ASN A 14 6.65 -7.37 -14.68
CA ASN A 14 7.14 -7.28 -16.06
C ASN A 14 6.22 -6.47 -17.00
N GLY A 15 5.41 -5.55 -16.48
CA GLY A 15 4.46 -4.72 -17.22
C GLY A 15 3.11 -5.39 -17.51
N SER A 16 2.73 -6.38 -16.71
CA SER A 16 1.48 -7.13 -16.83
C SER A 16 0.32 -6.58 -15.98
N LEU A 17 0.63 -5.68 -15.04
CA LEU A 17 -0.36 -5.03 -14.18
C LEU A 17 -0.48 -3.53 -14.46
N CYS A 18 -1.60 -2.95 -14.01
CA CYS A 18 -1.84 -1.51 -14.01
C CYS A 18 -2.37 -1.10 -12.65
N CYS A 19 -1.78 -0.06 -12.06
CA CYS A 19 -2.19 0.45 -10.76
C CYS A 19 -2.51 1.94 -10.86
N PHE A 20 -3.67 2.31 -10.33
CA PHE A 20 -4.15 3.68 -10.31
C PHE A 20 -4.68 4.03 -8.94
N ILE A 21 -4.54 5.31 -8.60
CA ILE A 21 -5.20 5.93 -7.45
C ILE A 21 -6.08 7.08 -7.90
N ALA A 22 -7.13 7.36 -7.14
CA ALA A 22 -8.02 8.50 -7.32
C ALA A 22 -8.11 9.26 -6.00
N ALA A 23 -7.86 10.57 -6.05
CA ALA A 23 -7.98 11.47 -4.91
C ALA A 23 -9.27 12.29 -4.99
N SER A 24 -9.90 12.50 -3.82
CA SER A 24 -11.11 13.29 -3.69
C SER A 24 -10.90 14.72 -4.20
N ARG A 25 -12.00 15.36 -4.63
CA ARG A 25 -12.00 16.80 -4.93
C ARG A 25 -11.65 17.68 -3.71
N MET A 26 -11.74 17.11 -2.51
CA MET A 26 -11.31 17.77 -1.27
C MET A 26 -9.80 17.78 -1.12
N CYS A 27 -9.05 17.11 -2.00
CA CYS A 27 -7.58 17.08 -1.98
C CYS A 27 -6.99 17.97 -3.08
N VAL A 28 -6.00 18.77 -2.70
CA VAL A 28 -5.03 19.42 -3.56
C VAL A 28 -3.85 18.45 -3.72
N VAL A 29 -3.75 17.85 -4.89
CA VAL A 29 -2.51 17.19 -5.31
C VAL A 29 -1.57 18.31 -5.75
N GLU A 30 -0.62 18.67 -4.88
CA GLU A 30 0.45 19.60 -5.22
C GLU A 30 1.28 18.91 -6.31
N GLY A 31 1.39 19.55 -7.48
CA GLY A 31 2.08 18.98 -8.65
C GLY A 31 3.61 18.96 -8.50
N ASP A 32 4.10 19.06 -7.27
CA ASP A 32 5.52 19.04 -6.98
C ASP A 32 6.01 17.60 -7.05
N GLN A 33 6.96 17.37 -7.95
CA GLN A 33 7.47 16.10 -8.48
C GLN A 33 8.16 15.18 -7.46
N THR A 34 7.79 15.26 -6.18
CA THR A 34 8.56 14.68 -5.08
C THR A 34 8.36 13.17 -4.94
N SER A 35 7.26 12.60 -5.42
CA SER A 35 7.13 11.15 -5.62
C SER A 35 7.24 10.81 -7.10
N ASN A 36 8.40 10.29 -7.51
CA ASN A 36 8.62 9.76 -8.87
C ASN A 36 7.72 8.56 -9.21
N ASN A 37 6.90 8.11 -8.27
CA ASN A 37 6.14 6.88 -8.36
C ASN A 37 4.69 7.11 -8.78
N ILE A 38 4.16 8.34 -8.79
CA ILE A 38 2.77 8.61 -9.22
C ILE A 38 2.70 9.68 -10.29
N VAL A 39 2.18 9.28 -11.46
CA VAL A 39 1.94 10.19 -12.58
C VAL A 39 0.48 10.61 -12.58
N TRP A 40 0.21 11.79 -12.03
CA TRP A 40 -1.13 12.38 -11.98
C TRP A 40 -1.60 12.87 -13.34
N THR A 41 -2.85 12.57 -13.69
CA THR A 41 -3.51 13.07 -14.91
C THR A 41 -3.65 14.59 -14.84
N ALA A 42 -3.42 15.26 -15.97
CA ALA A 42 -3.60 16.71 -16.11
C ALA A 42 -5.07 17.17 -16.01
N ASP A 43 -6.03 16.24 -16.12
CA ASP A 43 -7.45 16.56 -16.06
C ASP A 43 -7.87 17.00 -14.64
N LYS A 44 -8.18 18.29 -14.51
CA LYS A 44 -8.66 18.91 -13.27
C LYS A 44 -10.17 18.73 -13.07
N HIS A 45 -10.89 18.25 -14.08
CA HIS A 45 -12.35 18.23 -14.15
C HIS A 45 -12.94 16.83 -14.32
N LEU A 46 -12.22 15.79 -13.88
CA LEU A 46 -12.73 14.43 -13.88
C LEU A 46 -14.15 14.35 -13.31
N VAL A 47 -15.12 14.03 -14.17
CA VAL A 47 -16.53 13.90 -13.82
C VAL A 47 -16.77 12.47 -13.35
N VAL A 48 -17.37 12.30 -12.16
CA VAL A 48 -17.80 10.96 -11.71
C VAL A 48 -18.89 10.47 -12.66
N PRO A 49 -18.74 9.29 -13.28
CA PRO A 49 -19.83 8.68 -14.04
C PRO A 49 -21.12 8.57 -13.22
N ARG A 50 -22.26 8.83 -13.85
CA ARG A 50 -23.58 8.77 -13.18
C ARG A 50 -23.82 7.40 -12.54
N THR A 51 -23.46 6.33 -13.23
CA THR A 51 -23.60 4.94 -12.73
C THR A 51 -22.82 4.69 -11.43
N ILE A 52 -21.60 5.24 -11.29
CA ILE A 52 -20.84 5.18 -10.03
C ILE A 52 -21.57 5.99 -8.95
N SER A 53 -22.05 7.19 -9.28
CA SER A 53 -22.75 8.07 -8.34
C SER A 53 -24.06 7.47 -7.83
N ASP A 54 -24.84 6.85 -8.72
CA ASP A 54 -26.13 6.21 -8.41
C ASP A 54 -25.96 4.95 -7.56
N ARG A 55 -24.83 4.24 -7.70
CA ARG A 55 -24.51 3.11 -6.83
C ARG A 55 -23.99 3.59 -5.48
N ALA A 56 -23.16 4.63 -5.46
CA ALA A 56 -22.66 5.24 -4.22
C ALA A 56 -23.79 5.82 -3.36
N SER A 57 -24.83 6.43 -3.95
CA SER A 57 -25.94 7.04 -3.21
C SER A 57 -26.76 6.03 -2.39
N LYS A 58 -26.67 4.74 -2.71
CA LYS A 58 -27.29 3.64 -1.97
C LYS A 58 -26.49 3.18 -0.75
N LEU A 59 -25.26 3.67 -0.58
CA LEU A 59 -24.39 3.36 0.55
C LEU A 59 -24.56 4.39 1.67
N HIS A 60 -24.17 4.00 2.88
CA HIS A 60 -24.05 4.95 3.99
C HIS A 60 -23.10 6.10 3.61
N LYS A 61 -23.38 7.32 4.09
CA LYS A 61 -22.68 8.57 3.68
C LYS A 61 -21.15 8.45 3.73
N VAL A 62 -20.62 7.82 4.77
CA VAL A 62 -19.17 7.65 4.97
C VAL A 62 -18.50 6.74 3.93
N HIS A 63 -19.26 5.87 3.26
CA HIS A 63 -18.75 4.94 2.25
C HIS A 63 -18.96 5.44 0.81
N GLN A 64 -19.70 6.54 0.61
CA GLN A 64 -20.03 7.00 -0.74
C GLN A 64 -18.80 7.52 -1.49
N GLU A 65 -18.00 8.39 -0.87
CA GLU A 65 -16.79 8.93 -1.50
C GLU A 65 -15.72 7.84 -1.71
N PRO A 66 -15.35 7.03 -0.71
CA PRO A 66 -14.36 5.97 -0.90
C PRO A 66 -14.77 4.93 -1.97
N PHE A 67 -16.06 4.62 -2.06
CA PHE A 67 -16.59 3.79 -3.14
C PHE A 67 -16.38 4.43 -4.51
N LYS A 68 -16.68 5.72 -4.67
CA LYS A 68 -16.44 6.43 -5.95
C LYS A 68 -14.98 6.39 -6.33
N LEU A 69 -14.08 6.72 -5.40
CA LEU A 69 -12.64 6.80 -5.67
C LEU A 69 -12.05 5.46 -6.10
N SER A 70 -12.36 4.38 -5.36
CA SER A 70 -11.89 3.04 -5.72
C SER A 70 -12.44 2.54 -7.06
N ARG A 71 -13.70 2.87 -7.41
CA ARG A 71 -14.29 2.50 -8.72
C ARG A 71 -13.77 3.33 -9.88
N ILE A 72 -13.47 4.60 -9.66
CA ILE A 72 -12.75 5.42 -10.63
C ILE A 72 -11.37 4.81 -10.87
N ALA A 73 -10.59 4.54 -9.83
CA ALA A 73 -9.28 3.91 -9.97
C ALA A 73 -9.34 2.56 -10.70
N ALA A 74 -10.33 1.71 -10.39
CA ALA A 74 -10.53 0.43 -11.06
C ALA A 74 -10.87 0.59 -12.54
N SER A 75 -11.73 1.56 -12.88
CA SER A 75 -12.10 1.89 -14.26
C SER A 75 -10.85 2.24 -15.09
N TYR A 76 -9.95 3.06 -14.54
CA TYR A 76 -8.68 3.40 -15.19
C TYR A 76 -7.75 2.18 -15.31
N ALA A 77 -7.52 1.45 -14.21
CA ALA A 77 -6.63 0.29 -14.20
C ALA A 77 -7.02 -0.79 -15.21
N MET A 78 -8.32 -1.12 -15.29
CA MET A 78 -8.82 -2.11 -16.24
C MET A 78 -8.84 -1.58 -17.68
N SER A 79 -9.10 -0.28 -17.88
CA SER A 79 -9.07 0.33 -19.21
C SER A 79 -7.66 0.28 -19.80
N SER A 80 -6.64 0.57 -19.00
CA SER A 80 -5.22 0.49 -19.42
C SER A 80 -4.78 -0.91 -19.84
N LEU A 81 -5.43 -1.95 -19.33
CA LEU A 81 -5.16 -3.35 -19.68
C LEU A 81 -6.05 -3.88 -20.79
N SER A 82 -7.04 -3.13 -21.26
CA SER A 82 -7.90 -3.60 -22.33
C SER A 82 -7.16 -3.43 -23.66
N ASP A 83 -6.77 -4.53 -24.32
CA ASP A 83 -6.27 -4.54 -25.71
C ASP A 83 -7.42 -4.20 -26.68
N ARG A 84 -8.06 -3.04 -26.53
CA ARG A 84 -8.92 -2.52 -27.57
C ARG A 84 -8.01 -2.09 -28.72
N LYS A 85 -7.65 -3.08 -29.56
CA LYS A 85 -7.04 -2.91 -30.87
C LYS A 85 -7.85 -1.86 -31.62
N GLY A 86 -7.37 -0.62 -31.65
CA GLY A 86 -8.03 0.50 -32.33
C GLY A 86 -8.24 1.76 -31.51
N TYR A 87 -8.09 1.74 -30.18
CA TYR A 87 -8.25 2.92 -29.33
C TYR A 87 -6.92 3.44 -28.80
N SER A 88 -6.05 3.85 -29.73
CA SER A 88 -4.79 4.54 -29.46
C SER A 88 -4.98 6.05 -29.38
N SER A 89 -5.96 6.51 -28.60
CA SER A 89 -6.11 7.92 -28.29
C SER A 89 -6.12 8.08 -26.76
N PRO A 90 -5.15 8.80 -26.18
CA PRO A 90 -5.13 9.19 -24.77
C PRO A 90 -6.36 10.00 -24.30
N GLN A 91 -7.31 10.28 -25.19
CA GLN A 91 -8.48 11.13 -24.94
C GLN A 91 -9.78 10.33 -24.72
N GLU A 92 -9.78 9.01 -24.88
CA GLU A 92 -11.00 8.26 -24.61
C GLU A 92 -11.23 8.06 -23.11
N PRO A 93 -12.45 8.33 -22.62
CA PRO A 93 -12.76 8.10 -21.22
C PRO A 93 -12.64 6.60 -20.90
N PRO A 94 -12.11 6.24 -19.72
CA PRO A 94 -12.05 4.84 -19.32
C PRO A 94 -13.46 4.24 -19.29
N PHE A 95 -13.57 2.94 -19.57
CA PHE A 95 -14.84 2.26 -19.38
C PHE A 95 -15.21 2.27 -17.90
N VAL A 96 -16.50 2.40 -17.60
CA VAL A 96 -16.95 2.59 -16.23
C VAL A 96 -17.16 1.24 -15.55
N PHE A 97 -16.29 0.90 -14.61
CA PHE A 97 -16.40 -0.31 -13.79
C PHE A 97 -17.04 0.00 -12.43
N ILE A 98 -18.16 -0.66 -12.14
CA ILE A 98 -18.87 -0.55 -10.85
C ILE A 98 -18.97 -1.87 -10.08
N GLY A 99 -18.35 -2.92 -10.60
CA GLY A 99 -18.56 -4.28 -10.14
C GLY A 99 -17.72 -4.70 -8.93
N THR A 100 -17.71 -6.00 -8.62
CA THR A 100 -16.82 -6.66 -7.65
C THR A 100 -15.61 -7.29 -8.34
N ARG A 101 -14.61 -7.72 -7.58
CA ARG A 101 -13.44 -8.41 -8.14
C ARG A 101 -13.80 -9.71 -8.89
N GLU A 102 -14.86 -10.39 -8.45
CA GLU A 102 -15.38 -11.60 -9.10
C GLU A 102 -16.02 -11.25 -10.45
N GLU A 103 -16.72 -10.12 -10.54
CA GLU A 103 -17.30 -9.61 -11.79
C GLU A 103 -16.19 -9.15 -12.75
N ALA A 104 -15.11 -8.54 -12.25
CA ALA A 104 -13.93 -8.20 -13.05
C ALA A 104 -13.33 -9.45 -13.73
N LEU A 105 -13.18 -10.54 -12.97
CA LEU A 105 -12.65 -11.79 -13.51
C LEU A 105 -13.62 -12.42 -14.52
N ARG A 106 -14.89 -12.56 -14.14
CA ARG A 106 -15.91 -13.25 -14.95
C ARG A 106 -16.22 -12.52 -16.25
N ASP A 107 -16.36 -11.19 -16.21
CA ASP A 107 -16.91 -10.42 -17.33
C ASP A 107 -15.80 -9.77 -18.19
N PHE A 108 -14.59 -9.60 -17.63
CA PHE A 108 -13.48 -8.91 -18.30
C PHE A 108 -12.18 -9.71 -18.36
N ASN A 109 -12.15 -10.93 -17.82
CA ASN A 109 -10.94 -11.76 -17.73
C ASN A 109 -9.76 -11.05 -17.04
N MET A 110 -10.08 -10.23 -16.04
CA MET A 110 -9.10 -9.43 -15.28
C MET A 110 -9.21 -9.71 -13.79
N HIS A 111 -8.07 -9.91 -13.15
CA HIS A 111 -7.99 -9.86 -11.70
C HIS A 111 -7.96 -8.42 -11.22
N LEU A 112 -8.49 -8.18 -10.02
CA LEU A 112 -8.64 -6.85 -9.46
C LEU A 112 -8.48 -6.87 -7.94
N SER A 113 -7.59 -6.01 -7.43
CA SER A 113 -7.52 -5.64 -6.02
C SER A 113 -7.86 -4.15 -5.86
N MET A 114 -8.68 -3.81 -4.88
CA MET A 114 -9.07 -2.43 -4.59
C MET A 114 -8.85 -2.12 -3.11
N SER A 115 -8.49 -0.88 -2.82
CA SER A 115 -8.50 -0.34 -1.45
C SER A 115 -8.94 1.12 -1.45
N HIS A 116 -9.32 1.63 -0.29
CA HIS A 116 -9.68 3.02 -0.14
C HIS A 116 -9.62 3.48 1.31
N GLU A 117 -9.39 4.78 1.44
CA GLU A 117 -9.56 5.58 2.64
C GLU A 117 -10.56 6.70 2.36
N ALA A 118 -10.84 7.54 3.35
CA ALA A 118 -11.85 8.61 3.25
C ALA A 118 -11.68 9.51 2.02
N LEU A 119 -10.43 9.84 1.67
CA LEU A 119 -10.09 10.83 0.64
C LEU A 119 -9.31 10.28 -0.56
N ILE A 120 -8.99 8.99 -0.56
CA ILE A 120 -8.22 8.33 -1.62
C ILE A 120 -8.75 6.92 -1.87
N GLY A 121 -8.80 6.49 -3.12
CA GLY A 121 -9.08 5.12 -3.49
C GLY A 121 -8.05 4.63 -4.49
N GLY A 122 -7.78 3.33 -4.50
CA GLY A 122 -6.84 2.72 -5.41
C GLY A 122 -7.34 1.40 -5.96
N ALA A 123 -6.81 1.05 -7.13
CA ALA A 123 -7.05 -0.22 -7.77
C ALA A 123 -5.80 -0.72 -8.47
N LEU A 124 -5.61 -2.03 -8.41
CA LEU A 124 -4.59 -2.78 -9.10
C LEU A 124 -5.27 -3.87 -9.93
N ALA A 125 -5.05 -3.84 -11.23
CA ALA A 125 -5.60 -4.83 -12.16
C ALA A 125 -4.48 -5.55 -12.91
N TRP A 126 -4.72 -6.80 -13.31
CA TRP A 126 -3.85 -7.59 -14.19
C TRP A 126 -4.68 -8.61 -14.95
N ARG A 127 -4.23 -9.07 -16.13
CA ARG A 127 -5.02 -10.03 -16.92
C ARG A 127 -4.85 -11.45 -16.37
N ALA A 128 -5.91 -12.24 -16.45
CA ALA A 128 -5.90 -13.65 -16.06
C ALA A 128 -5.13 -14.55 -17.06
N ASP A 129 -4.92 -14.09 -18.30
CA ASP A 129 -4.24 -14.85 -19.35
C ASP A 129 -2.72 -14.60 -19.43
N THR A 130 -2.24 -13.48 -18.86
CA THR A 130 -0.79 -13.13 -18.83
C THR A 130 0.08 -14.18 -18.15
N THR A 131 -0.53 -15.08 -17.39
CA THR A 131 0.15 -16.06 -16.54
C THR A 131 0.19 -17.47 -17.14
N ALA A 132 -0.61 -17.74 -18.19
CA ALA A 132 -0.62 -19.04 -18.87
C ALA A 132 0.23 -19.08 -20.16
N ALA A 133 0.51 -17.92 -20.76
CA ALA A 133 0.97 -17.86 -22.15
C ALA A 133 2.49 -17.85 -22.37
N ARG A 134 3.32 -17.60 -21.35
CA ARG A 134 4.78 -17.41 -21.55
C ARG A 134 5.67 -18.61 -21.24
N ASP A 135 5.21 -19.55 -20.42
CA ASP A 135 5.90 -20.83 -20.24
C ASP A 135 4.88 -21.89 -19.83
N ALA A 136 4.54 -22.81 -20.74
CA ALA A 136 3.70 -23.98 -20.45
C ALA A 136 4.30 -24.93 -19.38
N LYS A 137 5.48 -24.59 -18.84
CA LYS A 137 6.17 -25.27 -17.74
C LYS A 137 6.09 -24.51 -16.41
N SER A 138 5.70 -23.24 -16.39
CA SER A 138 5.52 -22.48 -15.15
C SER A 138 4.14 -22.80 -14.58
N LEU A 139 4.11 -23.63 -13.52
CA LEU A 139 2.90 -23.93 -12.73
C LEU A 139 2.52 -22.79 -11.78
N GLU A 140 3.24 -21.66 -11.83
CA GLU A 140 3.14 -20.56 -10.88
C GLU A 140 2.50 -19.32 -11.53
N MET A 141 1.44 -18.82 -10.89
CA MET A 141 0.74 -17.62 -11.29
C MET A 141 0.96 -16.52 -10.26
N PRO A 142 1.54 -15.35 -10.61
CA PRO A 142 1.60 -14.23 -9.68
C PRO A 142 0.18 -13.72 -9.38
N VAL A 143 -0.09 -13.47 -8.10
CA VAL A 143 -1.29 -12.81 -7.60
C VAL A 143 -0.89 -11.57 -6.82
N PHE A 144 -1.71 -10.53 -6.90
CA PHE A 144 -1.37 -9.23 -6.33
C PHE A 144 -2.46 -8.71 -5.40
N ALA A 145 -2.06 -7.91 -4.43
CA ALA A 145 -2.95 -7.16 -3.56
C ALA A 145 -2.45 -5.72 -3.42
N LEU A 146 -3.41 -4.82 -3.28
CA LEU A 146 -3.21 -3.39 -3.04
C LEU A 146 -3.94 -3.01 -1.77
N ASP A 147 -3.27 -2.25 -0.93
CA ASP A 147 -3.86 -1.60 0.22
C ASP A 147 -3.41 -0.14 0.39
N ILE A 148 -4.25 0.66 1.03
CA ILE A 148 -3.99 2.08 1.32
C ILE A 148 -4.38 2.30 2.78
N ALA A 149 -3.47 2.86 3.57
CA ALA A 149 -3.69 3.19 4.97
C ALA A 149 -3.47 4.69 5.21
N ASP A 150 -4.43 5.36 5.85
CA ASP A 150 -4.28 6.74 6.32
C ASP A 150 -3.56 6.75 7.67
N VAL A 151 -2.36 7.34 7.70
CA VAL A 151 -1.49 7.33 8.87
C VAL A 151 -2.13 8.07 10.06
N LEU A 152 -2.94 9.10 9.83
CA LEU A 152 -3.65 9.79 10.92
C LEU A 152 -4.79 8.96 11.48
N ASP A 153 -5.45 8.16 10.64
CA ASP A 153 -6.48 7.24 11.11
C ASP A 153 -5.87 6.08 11.90
N ILE A 154 -4.72 5.56 11.45
CA ILE A 154 -3.93 4.60 12.21
C ILE A 154 -3.49 5.21 13.54
N ASP A 155 -2.97 6.44 13.56
CA ASP A 155 -2.59 7.13 14.79
C ASP A 155 -3.78 7.27 15.76
N ARG A 156 -4.93 7.74 15.27
CA ARG A 156 -6.15 7.86 16.08
C ARG A 156 -6.62 6.53 16.67
N VAL A 157 -6.65 5.47 15.84
CA VAL A 157 -6.97 4.11 16.30
C VAL A 157 -5.94 3.64 17.31
N SER A 158 -4.66 3.98 17.10
CA SER A 158 -3.57 3.58 17.96
C SER A 158 -3.71 4.16 19.36
N CYS A 159 -4.09 5.43 19.44
CA CYS A 159 -4.32 6.15 20.68
C CYS A 159 -5.56 5.61 21.41
N SER A 160 -6.62 5.31 20.66
CA SER A 160 -7.90 4.88 21.22
C SER A 160 -7.87 3.44 21.74
N PHE A 161 -6.98 2.61 21.21
CA PHE A 161 -6.90 1.18 21.50
C PHE A 161 -5.45 0.72 21.71
N SER A 162 -4.74 1.36 22.65
CA SER A 162 -3.33 1.07 22.97
C SER A 162 -3.04 -0.41 23.28
N GLU A 163 -3.95 -1.10 23.97
CA GLU A 163 -3.84 -2.55 24.25
C GLU A 163 -3.90 -3.42 22.99
N ARG A 164 -4.63 -2.96 21.95
CA ARG A 164 -4.65 -3.61 20.64
C ARG A 164 -3.38 -3.30 19.85
N LEU A 165 -2.78 -2.13 20.08
CA LEU A 165 -1.48 -1.77 19.50
C LEU A 165 -0.35 -2.69 19.88
N CYS A 166 -0.34 -3.13 21.15
CA CYS A 166 0.64 -4.09 21.64
C CYS A 166 0.54 -5.44 20.92
N ARG A 167 -0.56 -5.70 20.20
CA ARG A 167 -0.74 -6.85 19.30
C ARG A 167 -0.41 -6.52 17.84
N PHE A 168 -0.44 -5.24 17.44
CA PHE A 168 -0.13 -4.76 16.09
C PHE A 168 1.37 -4.62 15.83
N LEU A 169 2.13 -4.39 16.89
CA LEU A 169 3.58 -4.37 16.89
C LEU A 169 4.04 -5.64 17.61
N THR A 170 4.84 -6.46 16.95
CA THR A 170 5.83 -7.28 17.67
C THR A 170 6.52 -6.39 18.71
N PRO A 171 6.75 -6.93 19.92
CA PRO A 171 6.27 -6.33 21.15
C PRO A 171 6.92 -4.98 21.47
N SER A 172 6.09 -4.07 21.99
CA SER A 172 6.45 -2.84 22.72
C SER A 172 6.57 -1.55 21.89
N ALA A 173 5.44 -0.96 21.48
CA ALA A 173 5.39 0.51 21.33
C ALA A 173 5.08 1.16 22.67
N PRO A 174 5.59 2.38 22.93
CA PRO A 174 5.36 3.05 24.19
C PRO A 174 3.93 3.52 24.40
N PRO A 175 3.42 3.46 25.64
CA PRO A 175 2.27 4.26 26.03
C PRO A 175 2.63 5.76 25.94
N GLN A 176 1.72 6.57 25.39
CA GLN A 176 1.91 8.00 25.09
C GLN A 176 2.45 8.87 26.26
N GLY A 177 2.34 8.41 27.51
CA GLY A 177 2.81 9.13 28.69
C GLY A 177 4.33 9.28 28.81
N SER A 178 5.13 8.56 28.01
CA SER A 178 6.61 8.64 28.04
C SER A 178 7.20 9.71 27.12
N PHE A 179 6.39 10.33 26.24
CA PHE A 179 6.87 11.35 25.30
C PHE A 179 6.78 12.77 25.89
N SER A 180 7.49 13.01 26.99
CA SER A 180 7.72 14.37 27.51
C SER A 180 9.08 14.89 27.03
N GLU A 181 9.05 16.07 26.40
CA GLU A 181 10.09 17.03 26.02
C GLU A 181 11.56 16.56 25.78
N SER A 182 12.01 16.75 24.54
CA SER A 182 13.36 17.20 24.09
C SER A 182 14.62 16.70 24.80
N HIS A 183 14.64 15.46 25.30
CA HIS A 183 15.86 14.84 25.79
C HIS A 183 16.36 13.71 24.88
N PRO A 184 17.66 13.69 24.50
CA PRO A 184 18.30 12.58 23.78
C PRO A 184 18.08 11.20 24.43
N ARG A 185 17.79 11.19 25.75
CA ARG A 185 17.42 10.00 26.52
C ARG A 185 16.10 9.35 26.07
N ASN A 186 15.21 10.07 25.40
CA ASN A 186 13.97 9.50 24.85
C ASN A 186 14.24 8.59 23.64
N ASN A 187 15.26 8.89 22.83
CA ASN A 187 15.58 8.03 21.68
C ASN A 187 16.14 6.68 22.14
N GLU A 188 16.94 6.64 23.21
CA GLU A 188 17.44 5.39 23.81
C GLU A 188 16.36 4.53 24.44
N ALA A 189 15.41 5.14 25.14
CA ALA A 189 14.29 4.45 25.74
C ALA A 189 13.37 3.88 24.64
N LEU A 190 13.08 4.71 23.63
CA LEU A 190 12.25 4.36 22.49
C LEU A 190 12.90 3.33 21.56
N ALA A 191 14.21 3.41 21.37
CA ALA A 191 14.98 2.41 20.65
C ALA A 191 14.96 1.06 21.38
N ARG A 192 15.19 1.07 22.70
CA ARG A 192 15.06 -0.14 23.53
C ARG A 192 13.64 -0.72 23.52
N GLU A 193 12.63 0.14 23.55
CA GLU A 193 11.23 -0.24 23.62
C GLU A 193 10.77 -0.83 22.28
N LEU A 194 10.97 -0.14 21.17
CA LEU A 194 10.62 -0.64 19.84
C LEU A 194 11.57 -1.76 19.33
N HIS A 195 12.51 -2.24 20.14
CA HIS A 195 13.56 -3.20 19.79
C HIS A 195 14.41 -2.80 18.58
N ILE A 196 14.70 -1.51 18.50
CA ILE A 196 15.46 -0.83 17.47
C ILE A 196 16.88 -0.55 17.98
N PRO A 197 17.94 -0.82 17.21
CA PRO A 197 19.27 -0.27 17.53
C PRO A 197 19.24 1.27 17.47
N LEU A 198 19.68 1.95 18.53
CA LEU A 198 19.60 3.41 18.67
C LEU A 198 20.28 4.17 17.52
N ASP A 199 21.43 3.68 17.08
CA ASP A 199 22.18 4.14 15.93
C ASP A 199 21.36 4.05 14.65
N LEU A 200 20.55 2.99 14.52
CA LEU A 200 19.62 2.81 13.42
C LEU A 200 18.39 3.71 13.52
N LEU A 201 17.81 3.85 14.72
CA LEU A 201 16.73 4.81 14.93
C LEU A 201 17.23 6.19 14.52
N SER A 202 18.45 6.55 14.91
CA SER A 202 19.06 7.83 14.61
C SER A 202 19.38 7.97 13.12
N SER A 203 19.90 6.95 12.44
CA SER A 203 20.17 6.98 10.99
C SER A 203 18.90 6.94 10.13
N THR A 204 17.86 6.23 10.59
CA THR A 204 16.54 6.18 9.96
C THR A 204 15.85 7.51 10.16
N LEU A 205 15.90 8.05 11.38
CA LEU A 205 15.45 9.39 11.64
C LEU A 205 16.25 10.38 10.82
N GLU A 206 17.55 10.25 10.60
CA GLU A 206 18.32 11.18 9.76
C GLU A 206 17.98 11.06 8.28
N SER A 207 17.98 9.84 7.71
CA SER A 207 17.67 9.59 6.30
C SER A 207 16.20 9.89 5.96
N GLN A 208 15.26 9.41 6.79
CA GLN A 208 13.87 9.78 6.68
C GLN A 208 13.64 11.22 7.10
N ASN A 209 14.40 11.82 8.04
CA ASN A 209 14.30 13.27 8.26
C ASN A 209 14.73 14.04 7.02
N VAL A 210 15.71 13.65 6.22
CA VAL A 210 16.02 14.45 5.02
C VAL A 210 14.83 14.44 4.05
N SER A 211 14.20 13.28 3.82
CA SER A 211 13.03 13.15 2.93
C SER A 211 11.73 13.70 3.55
N MET A 212 11.57 13.60 4.86
CA MET A 212 10.35 13.92 5.61
C MET A 212 10.46 15.19 6.46
N LYS A 213 11.61 15.88 6.57
CA LYS A 213 11.74 17.18 7.29
C LYS A 213 10.82 18.25 6.73
N GLY A 214 10.59 18.23 5.42
CA GLY A 214 9.58 19.08 4.78
C GLY A 214 8.13 18.65 5.06
N TRP A 215 7.93 17.38 5.47
CA TRP A 215 6.63 16.81 5.78
C TRP A 215 6.26 17.07 7.25
N TRP A 216 7.22 16.92 8.17
CA TRP A 216 7.02 17.03 9.63
C TRP A 216 6.51 18.37 10.11
N SER A 217 6.99 19.48 9.54
CA SER A 217 6.55 20.83 9.93
C SER A 217 5.06 21.08 9.69
N SER A 218 4.41 20.25 8.85
CA SER A 218 2.99 20.34 8.54
C SER A 218 2.11 19.44 9.40
N PHE A 219 2.69 18.53 10.20
CA PHE A 219 1.94 17.65 11.08
C PHE A 219 1.91 18.22 12.50
N SER A 220 0.73 18.21 13.11
CA SER A 220 0.54 18.57 14.52
C SER A 220 1.03 17.47 15.48
N VAL A 221 2.14 16.81 15.15
CA VAL A 221 2.66 15.67 15.92
C VAL A 221 3.81 16.16 16.81
N PRO A 222 3.79 15.85 18.12
CA PRO A 222 4.73 16.43 19.09
C PRO A 222 6.19 15.99 18.91
N HIS A 223 6.47 14.90 18.19
CA HIS A 223 7.85 14.37 18.05
C HIS A 223 8.07 13.64 16.71
N PRO A 224 9.20 13.87 15.99
CA PRO A 224 9.51 13.17 14.73
C PRO A 224 9.49 11.65 14.84
N VAL A 225 9.86 11.11 16.00
CA VAL A 225 9.92 9.65 16.19
C VAL A 225 8.53 9.02 16.34
N HIS A 226 7.60 9.69 17.03
CA HIS A 226 6.20 9.24 17.04
C HIS A 226 5.67 9.20 15.63
N ALA A 227 6.00 10.20 14.84
CA ALA A 227 5.54 10.30 13.49
C ALA A 227 6.11 9.13 12.63
N VAL A 228 7.41 8.83 12.73
CA VAL A 228 8.02 7.64 12.09
C VAL A 228 7.36 6.33 12.54
N SER A 229 7.06 6.16 13.84
CA SER A 229 6.41 4.93 14.31
C SER A 229 5.00 4.76 13.74
N GLN A 230 4.25 5.84 13.53
CA GLN A 230 2.93 5.78 12.87
C GLN A 230 3.02 5.37 11.40
N PHE A 231 4.06 5.80 10.67
CA PHE A 231 4.30 5.33 9.31
C PHE A 231 4.60 3.82 9.26
N ILE A 232 5.46 3.33 10.16
CA ILE A 232 5.79 1.90 10.27
C ILE A 232 4.54 1.09 10.59
N LEU A 233 3.73 1.57 11.54
CA LEU A 233 2.45 0.98 11.89
C LEU A 233 1.50 0.91 10.69
N ALA A 234 1.38 2.00 9.93
CA ALA A 234 0.54 2.05 8.75
C ALA A 234 1.03 1.11 7.63
N GLN A 235 2.35 0.98 7.43
CA GLN A 235 2.92 -0.02 6.52
C GLN A 235 2.56 -1.45 6.92
N ARG A 236 2.78 -1.81 8.18
CA ARG A 236 2.48 -3.16 8.69
C ARG A 236 0.98 -3.46 8.63
N TRP A 237 0.15 -2.48 8.98
CA TRP A 237 -1.30 -2.57 8.84
C TRP A 237 -1.69 -2.85 7.39
N SER A 238 -1.15 -2.05 6.48
CA SER A 238 -1.49 -2.12 5.06
C SER A 238 -1.03 -3.43 4.40
N LEU A 239 0.17 -3.90 4.75
CA LEU A 239 0.68 -5.22 4.34
C LEU A 239 -0.23 -6.38 4.80
N ARG A 240 -0.69 -6.34 6.05
CA ARG A 240 -1.59 -7.37 6.57
C ARG A 240 -2.89 -7.41 5.76
N GLU A 241 -3.47 -6.25 5.47
CA GLU A 241 -4.67 -6.18 4.63
C GLU A 241 -4.40 -6.72 3.21
N CYS A 242 -3.21 -6.49 2.66
CA CYS A 242 -2.77 -7.17 1.43
C CYS A 242 -2.76 -8.70 1.57
N CYS A 243 -2.24 -9.25 2.66
CA CYS A 243 -2.21 -10.70 2.90
C CYS A 243 -3.62 -11.30 2.93
N VAL A 244 -4.56 -10.65 3.64
CA VAL A 244 -5.98 -11.05 3.66
C VAL A 244 -6.59 -11.01 2.25
N LYS A 245 -6.27 -9.98 1.47
CA LYS A 245 -6.74 -9.83 0.08
C LYS A 245 -6.19 -10.91 -0.85
N LEU A 246 -4.92 -11.31 -0.71
CA LEU A 246 -4.29 -12.37 -1.51
C LEU A 246 -4.98 -13.73 -1.35
N LEU A 247 -5.41 -14.06 -0.12
CA LEU A 247 -6.19 -15.27 0.16
C LEU A 247 -7.61 -15.21 -0.38
N GLY A 248 -8.18 -14.00 -0.42
CA GLY A 248 -9.55 -13.80 -0.86
C GLY A 248 -10.62 -14.23 0.13
N ILE A 249 -10.26 -14.54 1.39
CA ILE A 249 -11.20 -15.02 2.42
C ILE A 249 -11.88 -13.84 3.12
N SER A 250 -13.21 -13.79 3.03
CA SER A 250 -14.04 -12.89 3.83
C SER A 250 -14.04 -13.33 5.29
N ASN A 251 -13.97 -12.37 6.23
CA ASN A 251 -14.18 -12.57 7.68
C ASN A 251 -13.07 -13.31 8.46
N ARG A 252 -11.82 -13.24 8.01
CA ARG A 252 -10.68 -13.71 8.82
C ARG A 252 -9.75 -12.56 9.17
N ALA A 253 -9.28 -12.57 10.42
CA ALA A 253 -8.26 -11.67 10.92
C ALA A 253 -6.93 -12.39 10.90
N PHE A 254 -5.93 -11.81 10.23
CA PHE A 254 -4.53 -12.22 10.32
C PHE A 254 -3.91 -11.67 11.61
N ASN A 255 -2.96 -12.39 12.18
CA ASN A 255 -2.08 -11.85 13.21
C ASN A 255 -1.20 -10.75 12.58
N TYR A 256 -0.93 -9.67 13.30
CA TYR A 256 -0.10 -8.58 12.77
C TYR A 256 1.39 -8.95 12.76
N ALA A 257 1.78 -9.93 13.55
CA ALA A 257 3.12 -10.51 13.56
C ALA A 257 3.32 -11.60 12.49
N CYS A 258 2.34 -11.81 11.60
CA CYS A 258 2.40 -12.93 10.64
C CYS A 258 3.37 -12.71 9.48
N VAL A 259 3.97 -11.52 9.34
CA VAL A 259 4.92 -11.24 8.25
C VAL A 259 6.28 -10.86 8.82
N GLU A 260 7.30 -11.63 8.47
CA GLU A 260 8.70 -11.34 8.72
C GLU A 260 9.36 -10.86 7.43
N CYS A 261 10.27 -9.89 7.50
CA CYS A 261 10.97 -9.40 6.31
C CYS A 261 12.37 -9.98 6.20
N ASP A 262 12.70 -10.50 5.03
CA ASP A 262 14.09 -10.74 4.69
C ASP A 262 14.78 -9.38 4.49
N LYS A 263 16.05 -9.30 4.91
CA LYS A 263 16.88 -8.11 4.71
C LYS A 263 16.83 -7.75 3.22
N GLY A 264 16.24 -6.59 2.91
CA GLY A 264 15.80 -6.24 1.55
C GLY A 264 16.84 -6.51 0.45
N ILE A 265 16.36 -6.91 -0.72
CA ILE A 265 17.21 -7.11 -1.89
C ILE A 265 17.69 -5.73 -2.36
N SER A 266 18.89 -5.33 -1.93
CA SER A 266 19.55 -4.14 -2.47
C SER A 266 20.01 -4.43 -3.90
N GLU A 267 19.16 -4.13 -4.89
CA GLU A 267 19.60 -4.02 -6.28
C GLU A 267 20.45 -2.75 -6.41
N SER A 268 21.76 -2.94 -6.27
CA SER A 268 22.85 -2.09 -6.77
C SER A 268 22.46 -0.81 -7.52
N VAL A 269 22.40 0.32 -6.81
CA VAL A 269 23.07 1.54 -7.28
C VAL A 269 24.50 1.47 -6.76
N GLN A 270 25.42 1.15 -7.67
CA GLN A 270 26.84 1.34 -7.47
C GLN A 270 27.14 2.83 -7.23
N SER A 271 27.59 3.20 -6.04
CA SER A 271 28.90 3.82 -5.83
C SER A 271 29.08 4.26 -4.38
N SER A 272 30.33 4.15 -3.91
CA SER A 272 30.86 4.49 -2.59
C SER A 272 30.67 3.44 -1.48
N ASN A 273 31.76 3.26 -0.75
CA ASN A 273 32.16 2.04 -0.06
C ASN A 273 32.01 2.19 1.46
N GLU A 274 31.00 2.93 1.94
CA GLU A 274 30.87 3.26 3.35
C GLU A 274 29.44 2.99 3.84
N LEU A 275 29.33 2.26 4.95
CA LEU A 275 28.12 1.77 5.63
C LEU A 275 27.39 0.56 5.00
N ARG A 276 28.10 -0.59 4.96
CA ARG A 276 27.46 -1.93 5.00
C ARG A 276 27.15 -2.36 6.44
N HIS A 277 26.51 -1.50 7.24
CA HIS A 277 25.86 -1.95 8.47
C HIS A 277 24.43 -2.33 8.10
N GLY A 278 24.19 -3.64 8.02
CA GLY A 278 22.89 -4.19 7.69
C GLY A 278 21.82 -3.65 8.62
N LEU A 279 20.85 -2.94 8.04
CA LEU A 279 19.61 -2.61 8.71
C LEU A 279 19.02 -3.92 9.29
N PRO A 280 18.63 -3.95 10.58
CA PRO A 280 17.74 -4.98 11.10
C PRO A 280 16.55 -5.17 10.16
N SER A 281 16.16 -6.43 10.00
CA SER A 281 15.04 -6.94 9.18
C SER A 281 13.69 -6.24 9.40
N ASP A 282 13.58 -5.42 10.44
CA ASP A 282 12.28 -5.01 10.99
C ASP A 282 11.78 -3.68 10.40
N TYR A 283 12.55 -3.07 9.48
CA TYR A 283 12.31 -1.73 8.95
C TYR A 283 12.13 -1.66 7.45
N TRP A 284 10.99 -1.06 7.10
CA TRP A 284 10.55 -0.91 5.74
C TRP A 284 10.76 0.54 5.33
N HIS A 285 11.90 0.82 4.68
CA HIS A 285 12.04 2.05 3.91
C HIS A 285 10.98 2.12 2.81
N PRO A 286 10.31 3.27 2.65
CA PRO A 286 9.40 3.49 1.53
C PRO A 286 10.15 3.38 0.20
N ASN A 287 9.39 3.12 -0.87
CA ASN A 287 9.87 3.01 -2.24
C ASN A 287 10.95 1.94 -2.45
N THR A 288 10.98 0.95 -1.56
CA THR A 288 11.91 -0.18 -1.62
C THR A 288 11.11 -1.47 -1.79
N VAL A 289 11.61 -2.37 -2.63
CA VAL A 289 11.03 -3.71 -2.78
C VAL A 289 11.65 -4.62 -1.73
N TYR A 290 10.80 -5.28 -0.96
CA TYR A 290 11.16 -6.26 0.05
C TYR A 290 10.73 -7.65 -0.39
N VAL A 291 11.47 -8.64 0.09
CA VAL A 291 10.96 -10.00 0.20
C VAL A 291 10.55 -10.21 1.64
N ALA A 292 9.34 -10.68 1.85
CA ALA A 292 8.79 -10.97 3.16
C ALA A 292 8.23 -12.39 3.18
N HIS A 293 8.16 -13.00 4.35
CA HIS A 293 7.65 -14.35 4.54
C HIS A 293 6.51 -14.32 5.54
N LEU A 294 5.46 -15.06 5.21
CA LEU A 294 4.43 -15.36 6.18
C LEU A 294 4.93 -16.43 7.14
N VAL A 295 4.67 -16.25 8.43
CA VAL A 295 5.04 -17.17 9.51
C VAL A 295 3.81 -17.58 10.32
N GLY A 296 3.92 -18.68 11.04
CA GLY A 296 2.86 -19.16 11.93
C GLY A 296 1.67 -19.80 11.22
N GLU A 297 0.47 -19.66 11.78
CA GLU A 297 -0.76 -20.25 11.24
C GLU A 297 -1.13 -19.67 9.87
N GLU A 298 -0.78 -18.42 9.64
CA GLU A 298 -0.98 -17.70 8.38
C GLU A 298 -0.18 -18.32 7.23
N GLN A 299 1.03 -18.78 7.49
CA GLN A 299 1.85 -19.50 6.50
C GLN A 299 1.14 -20.78 6.03
N THR A 300 0.72 -21.62 6.98
CA THR A 300 -0.01 -22.86 6.69
C THR A 300 -1.31 -22.59 5.94
N MET A 301 -1.99 -21.48 6.27
CA MET A 301 -3.20 -21.07 5.56
C MET A 301 -2.91 -20.71 4.10
N PHE A 302 -1.85 -19.93 3.83
CA PHE A 302 -1.42 -19.60 2.47
C PHE A 302 -1.12 -20.86 1.67
N GLU A 303 -0.31 -21.76 2.22
CA GLU A 303 0.06 -23.02 1.58
C GLU A 303 -1.19 -23.88 1.28
N SER A 304 -2.15 -23.95 2.21
CA SER A 304 -3.41 -24.68 2.01
C SER A 304 -4.29 -24.12 0.89
N CYS A 305 -4.13 -22.83 0.56
CA CYS A 305 -4.80 -22.17 -0.56
C CYS A 305 -3.97 -22.20 -1.86
N GLY A 306 -2.87 -22.97 -1.88
CA GLY A 306 -1.95 -23.03 -3.00
C GLY A 306 -1.16 -21.74 -3.20
N LEU A 307 -1.01 -20.89 -2.19
CA LEU A 307 -0.16 -19.71 -2.24
C LEU A 307 1.22 -20.01 -1.66
N VAL A 308 2.25 -19.47 -2.30
CA VAL A 308 3.61 -19.46 -1.75
C VAL A 308 3.68 -18.36 -0.68
N PRO A 309 4.13 -18.67 0.55
CA PRO A 309 4.14 -17.72 1.66
C PRO A 309 5.25 -16.65 1.57
N GLU A 310 6.11 -16.73 0.55
CA GLU A 310 7.05 -15.68 0.17
C GLU A 310 6.30 -14.58 -0.61
N LEU A 311 6.35 -13.37 -0.09
CA LEU A 311 5.75 -12.16 -0.62
C LEU A 311 6.83 -11.25 -1.21
N GLN A 312 6.60 -10.70 -2.39
CA GLN A 312 7.29 -9.48 -2.79
C GLN A 312 6.43 -8.29 -2.38
N VAL A 313 7.02 -7.28 -1.77
CA VAL A 313 6.27 -6.14 -1.25
C VAL A 313 6.93 -4.83 -1.60
N ILE A 314 6.13 -3.86 -2.03
CA ILE A 314 6.55 -2.47 -2.17
C ILE A 314 5.56 -1.57 -1.44
N SER A 315 6.06 -0.58 -0.72
CA SER A 315 5.25 0.44 -0.08
C SER A 315 5.68 1.83 -0.51
N PHE A 316 4.73 2.71 -0.77
CA PHE A 316 4.95 4.11 -1.14
C PHE A 316 4.32 5.01 -0.08
N PHE A 317 4.90 6.18 0.12
CA PHE A 317 4.31 7.22 0.95
C PHE A 317 3.84 8.35 0.07
N GLU A 318 2.60 8.75 0.28
CA GLU A 318 1.98 9.87 -0.42
C GLU A 318 1.41 10.88 0.55
N ARG A 319 1.33 12.12 0.08
CA ARG A 319 0.80 13.24 0.85
C ARG A 319 -0.46 13.75 0.19
N LEU A 320 -1.56 13.70 0.92
CA LEU A 320 -2.80 14.35 0.52
C LEU A 320 -2.93 15.66 1.30
N LYS A 321 -2.95 16.79 0.60
CA LYS A 321 -3.30 18.07 1.21
C LYS A 321 -4.76 18.35 0.96
N THR A 322 -5.56 18.66 1.97
CA THR A 322 -6.95 19.03 1.76
C THR A 322 -7.08 20.47 1.27
N VAL A 323 -8.25 20.86 0.77
CA VAL A 323 -8.53 22.25 0.37
C VAL A 323 -8.50 23.20 1.57
N GLU A 324 -8.73 22.68 2.78
CA GLU A 324 -8.60 23.39 4.05
C GLU A 324 -7.14 23.50 4.53
N GLY A 325 -6.19 22.85 3.83
CA GLY A 325 -4.78 22.86 4.14
C GLY A 325 -4.31 21.78 5.11
N GLU A 326 -5.20 20.88 5.57
CA GLU A 326 -4.83 19.70 6.37
C GLU A 326 -3.94 18.78 5.53
N VAL A 327 -2.91 18.20 6.15
CA VAL A 327 -2.01 17.26 5.49
C VAL A 327 -2.24 15.86 6.04
N ARG A 328 -2.61 14.93 5.17
CA ARG A 328 -2.86 13.54 5.50
C ARG A 328 -1.82 12.66 4.79
N PRO A 329 -0.89 12.04 5.54
CA PRO A 329 0.02 11.08 4.97
C PRO A 329 -0.72 9.76 4.76
N VAL A 330 -0.47 9.13 3.62
CA VAL A 330 -1.04 7.82 3.30
C VAL A 330 0.08 6.88 2.89
N VAL A 331 -0.03 5.64 3.35
CA VAL A 331 0.83 4.53 2.93
C VAL A 331 0.07 3.73 1.88
N ILE A 332 0.70 3.47 0.75
CA ILE A 332 0.18 2.61 -0.31
C ILE A 332 1.05 1.37 -0.38
N THR A 333 0.48 0.20 -0.12
CA THR A 333 1.22 -1.07 -0.13
C THR A 333 0.73 -1.95 -1.26
N ILE A 334 1.67 -2.51 -2.01
CA ILE A 334 1.41 -3.53 -3.02
C ILE A 334 2.19 -4.78 -2.63
N ALA A 335 1.49 -5.90 -2.48
CA ALA A 335 2.11 -7.19 -2.24
C ALA A 335 1.79 -8.13 -3.39
N SER A 336 2.74 -9.01 -3.72
CA SER A 336 2.54 -10.11 -4.64
C SER A 336 3.04 -11.41 -4.03
N CYS A 337 2.43 -12.52 -4.42
CA CYS A 337 2.97 -13.84 -4.18
C CYS A 337 2.65 -14.76 -5.34
N LYS A 338 3.22 -15.96 -5.33
CA LYS A 338 2.92 -16.98 -6.34
C LYS A 338 1.74 -17.82 -5.88
N ARG A 339 0.84 -18.14 -6.80
CA ARG A 339 -0.17 -19.18 -6.65
C ARG A 339 0.26 -20.39 -7.47
N LEU A 340 0.42 -21.52 -6.80
CA LEU A 340 0.62 -22.82 -7.42
C LEU A 340 -0.72 -23.24 -8.05
N ASN A 341 -0.68 -23.70 -9.30
CA ASN A 341 -1.84 -24.32 -9.92
C ASN A 341 -2.25 -25.56 -9.12
N CYS A 342 -3.20 -25.41 -8.20
CA CYS A 342 -3.93 -26.54 -7.66
C CYS A 342 -4.62 -27.21 -8.84
N GLN A 343 -4.22 -28.45 -9.16
CA GLN A 343 -5.05 -29.31 -9.99
C GLN A 343 -6.47 -29.25 -9.40
N PRO A 344 -7.52 -28.99 -10.18
CA PRO A 344 -8.87 -29.09 -9.66
C PRO A 344 -9.00 -30.49 -9.05
N GLU A 345 -9.33 -30.57 -7.76
CA GLU A 345 -9.69 -31.84 -7.13
C GLU A 345 -10.77 -32.47 -8.03
N LYS A 346 -10.44 -33.63 -8.60
CA LYS A 346 -11.31 -34.35 -9.51
C LYS A 346 -12.51 -34.95 -8.80
#